data_AF-A0A086AUD4-F1
#
_entry.id   AF-A0A086AUD4-F1
#
_cell.length_a   1.000
_cell.length_b   1.000
_cell.length_c   1.000
_cell.angle_alpha   90.00
_cell.angle_beta   90.00
_cell.angle_gamma   90.00
#
_symmetry.space_group_name_H-M   'P 1'
#
loop_
_entity.id
_entity.type
_entity.pdbx_description
1 polymer ?
#
loop_
_entity_poly.entity_id
_entity_poly.type
_entity_poly.pdbx_seq_one_letter_code
_entity_poly.pdbx_strand_id
1 'polypeptide(L)'
;MSTATKPNHIGRKISRIRELRDMKQEALAQALGTNQQAISAIENSETIDEEKLIEVAKALGVTAEAIKNFSEENMITYFNTFNDSQGNFGNFGNNSCTFNPLDKVVELYERLVQAEKEKVEYLEKLLKEK
;
A
#
# COMPACT_ATOMS: atom_id res chain seq x y z
N MET A 1 1.66 29.23 -19.50
CA MET A 1 1.75 27.98 -18.72
C MET A 1 3.17 27.87 -18.18
N SER A 2 3.39 28.29 -16.93
CA SER A 2 4.72 28.31 -16.32
C SER A 2 5.02 26.93 -15.73
N THR A 3 5.82 26.12 -16.41
CA THR A 3 6.35 24.86 -15.86
C THR A 3 7.51 25.17 -14.91
N ALA A 4 7.24 25.94 -13.86
CA ALA A 4 8.17 26.10 -12.77
C ALA A 4 8.26 24.75 -12.06
N THR A 5 9.44 24.12 -12.11
CA THR A 5 9.81 22.97 -11.28
C THR A 5 9.36 23.26 -9.84
N LYS A 6 8.25 22.63 -9.41
CA LYS A 6 7.68 22.81 -8.08
C LYS A 6 8.81 22.60 -7.07
N PRO A 7 9.16 23.61 -6.24
CA PRO A 7 10.20 23.44 -5.23
C PRO A 7 9.85 22.23 -4.36
N ASN A 8 10.83 21.40 -4.08
CA ASN A 8 10.68 20.09 -3.46
C ASN A 8 10.42 20.25 -1.95
N HIS A 9 9.30 20.88 -1.61
CA HIS A 9 8.99 21.33 -0.26
C HIS A 9 8.45 20.15 0.56
N ILE A 10 9.28 19.59 1.43
CA ILE A 10 8.96 18.38 2.19
C ILE A 10 7.77 18.62 3.13
N GLY A 11 7.69 19.77 3.80
CA GLY A 11 6.56 20.11 4.67
C GLY A 11 5.19 20.07 3.97
N ARG A 12 5.08 20.54 2.72
CA ARG A 12 3.84 20.48 1.93
C ARG A 12 3.45 19.04 1.60
N LYS A 13 4.44 18.18 1.32
CA LYS A 13 4.21 16.74 1.11
C LYS A 13 3.68 16.06 2.37
N ILE A 14 4.25 16.38 3.53
CA ILE A 14 3.78 15.90 4.84
C ILE A 14 2.32 16.32 5.07
N SER A 15 2.02 17.61 4.86
CA SER A 15 0.66 18.15 5.01
C SER A 15 -0.35 17.39 4.14
N ARG A 16 0.02 17.14 2.88
CA ARG A 16 -0.84 16.41 1.93
C ARG A 16 -1.04 14.96 2.36
N ILE A 17 0.03 14.23 2.70
CA ILE A 17 -0.04 12.85 3.21
C ILE A 17 -0.91 12.76 4.46
N ARG A 18 -0.79 13.73 5.36
CA ARG A 18 -1.61 13.82 6.58
C ARG A 18 -3.10 13.96 6.25
N GLU A 19 -3.47 14.86 5.34
CA GLU A 19 -4.86 15.03 4.89
C GLU A 19 -5.43 13.74 4.29
N LEU A 20 -4.63 13.01 3.52
CA LEU A 20 -5.03 11.76 2.87
C LEU A 20 -5.23 10.61 3.86
N ARG A 21 -4.56 10.69 5.01
CA ARG A 21 -4.76 9.79 6.15
C ARG A 21 -5.91 10.22 7.04
N ASP A 22 -6.67 11.26 6.66
CA ASP A 22 -7.73 11.87 7.47
C ASP A 22 -7.28 12.22 8.90
N MET A 23 -6.02 12.68 9.02
CA MET A 23 -5.38 12.95 10.30
C MET A 23 -5.33 14.46 10.58
N LYS A 24 -5.78 14.88 11.77
CA LYS A 24 -5.68 16.27 12.23
C LYS A 24 -4.24 16.60 12.64
N GLN A 25 -3.83 17.87 12.52
CA GLN A 25 -2.51 18.32 13.00
C GLN A 25 -2.29 18.03 14.49
N GLU A 26 -3.34 18.14 15.31
CA GLU A 26 -3.29 17.80 16.74
C GLU A 26 -3.00 16.31 16.98
N ALA A 27 -3.57 15.42 16.17
CA ALA A 27 -3.33 13.98 16.29
C ALA A 27 -1.89 13.62 15.91
N LEU A 28 -1.35 14.23 14.85
CA LEU A 28 0.05 14.07 14.48
C LEU A 28 0.99 14.63 15.56
N ALA A 29 0.63 15.77 16.16
CA ALA A 29 1.38 16.37 17.26
C ALA A 29 1.44 15.43 18.47
N GLN A 30 0.30 14.84 18.85
CA GLN A 30 0.22 13.85 19.93
C GLN A 30 1.08 12.61 19.64
N ALA A 31 1.04 12.09 18.40
CA ALA A 31 1.85 10.94 18.00
C ALA A 31 3.37 11.20 18.06
N LEU A 32 3.78 12.44 17.82
CA LEU A 32 5.17 12.90 17.87
C LEU A 32 5.57 13.47 19.24
N GLY A 33 4.68 13.46 20.24
CA GLY A 33 4.95 14.02 21.56
C GLY A 33 5.22 15.53 21.54
N THR A 34 4.66 16.25 20.57
CA THR A 34 4.87 17.69 20.36
C THR A 34 3.54 18.46 20.39
N ASN A 35 3.57 19.75 20.04
CA ASN A 35 2.38 20.61 19.96
C ASN A 35 1.95 20.88 18.50
N GLN A 36 0.71 21.33 18.33
CA GLN A 36 0.14 21.61 17.00
C GLN A 36 0.94 22.69 16.25
N GLN A 37 1.47 23.68 16.95
CA GLN A 37 2.26 24.77 16.37
C GLN A 37 3.57 24.24 15.77
N ALA A 38 4.21 23.27 16.40
CA ALA A 38 5.40 22.62 15.90
C ALA A 38 5.11 21.82 14.62
N ILE A 39 3.98 21.12 14.56
CA ILE A 39 3.55 20.44 13.33
C ILE A 39 3.29 21.45 12.21
N SER A 40 2.61 22.56 12.51
CA SER A 40 2.38 23.63 11.54
C SER A 40 3.71 24.23 11.04
N ALA A 41 4.70 24.40 11.91
CA ALA A 41 6.03 24.86 11.52
C ALA A 41 6.75 23.84 10.61
N ILE A 42 6.66 22.55 10.93
CA ILE A 42 7.21 21.45 10.11
C ILE A 42 6.54 21.44 8.72
N GLU A 43 5.22 21.55 8.64
CA GLU A 43 4.48 21.57 7.37
C GLU A 43 4.81 22.80 6.50
N ASN A 44 5.17 23.92 7.12
CA ASN A 44 5.61 25.13 6.43
C ASN A 44 7.13 25.15 6.13
N SER A 45 7.88 24.14 6.57
CA SER A 45 9.33 24.05 6.31
C SER A 45 9.63 23.36 4.99
N GLU A 46 10.48 23.98 4.17
CA GLU A 46 10.90 23.42 2.88
C GLU A 46 11.77 22.16 3.07
N THR A 47 12.61 22.16 4.12
CA THR A 47 13.50 21.06 4.49
C THR A 47 13.31 20.67 5.95
N ILE A 48 13.53 19.38 6.26
CA ILE A 48 13.41 18.82 7.61
C ILE A 48 14.58 17.88 7.82
N ASP A 49 15.11 17.84 9.05
CA ASP A 49 16.17 16.90 9.44
C ASP A 49 15.74 15.45 9.19
N GLU A 50 16.66 14.61 8.70
CA GLU A 50 16.34 13.23 8.34
C GLU A 50 15.73 12.44 9.51
N GLU A 51 16.26 12.63 10.73
CA GLU A 51 15.76 11.97 11.94
C GLU A 51 14.30 12.34 12.21
N LYS A 52 13.96 13.64 12.15
CA LYS A 52 12.58 14.12 12.32
C LYS A 52 11.67 13.63 11.20
N LEU A 53 12.18 13.56 9.97
CA LEU A 53 11.42 13.05 8.84
C LEU A 53 11.05 11.58 9.04
N ILE A 54 11.97 10.76 9.58
CA ILE A 54 11.72 9.36 9.90
C ILE A 54 10.66 9.23 10.99
N GLU A 55 10.72 10.05 12.05
CA GLU A 55 9.71 10.06 13.11
C GLU A 55 8.32 10.44 12.58
N VAL A 56 8.25 11.51 11.76
CA VAL A 56 7.00 11.95 11.12
C VAL A 56 6.46 10.87 10.18
N ALA A 57 7.32 10.22 9.39
CA ALA A 57 6.95 9.14 8.50
C ALA A 57 6.35 7.96 9.28
N LYS A 58 6.99 7.57 10.40
CA LYS A 58 6.51 6.53 11.29
C LYS A 58 5.15 6.87 11.88
N ALA A 59 4.94 8.12 12.33
CA ALA A 59 3.66 8.59 12.84
C ALA A 59 2.55 8.59 11.78
N LEU A 60 2.89 8.88 10.51
CA LEU A 60 1.96 8.83 9.37
C LEU A 60 1.80 7.44 8.75
N GLY A 61 2.53 6.43 9.24
CA GLY A 61 2.51 5.06 8.72
C GLY A 61 3.05 4.95 7.30
N VAL A 62 4.07 5.73 6.94
CA VAL A 62 4.76 5.72 5.64
C VAL A 62 6.27 5.66 5.84
N THR A 63 7.04 5.49 4.76
CA THR A 63 8.50 5.59 4.81
C THR A 63 8.97 7.03 4.54
N ALA A 64 10.15 7.40 5.05
CA ALA A 64 10.73 8.72 4.78
C ALA A 64 10.96 8.94 3.27
N GLU A 65 11.32 7.88 2.53
CA GLU A 65 11.44 7.91 1.07
C GLU A 65 10.09 8.17 0.38
N ALA A 66 9.00 7.60 0.89
CA ALA A 66 7.66 7.86 0.34
C ALA A 66 7.29 9.35 0.47
N ILE A 67 7.67 10.02 1.57
CA ILE A 67 7.46 11.46 1.72
C ILE A 67 8.33 12.25 0.74
N LYS A 68 9.61 11.88 0.57
CA LYS A 68 10.53 12.56 -0.37
C LYS A 68 10.08 12.42 -1.82
N ASN A 69 9.62 11.24 -2.22
CA ASN A 69 9.17 10.92 -3.57
C ASN A 69 7.68 11.21 -3.80
N PHE A 70 6.98 11.74 -2.80
CA PHE A 70 5.56 12.06 -2.90
C PHE A 70 5.33 13.12 -3.98
N SER A 71 4.43 12.79 -4.91
CA SER A 71 3.89 13.68 -5.92
C SER A 71 2.39 13.42 -6.06
N GLU A 72 1.62 14.46 -6.37
CA GLU A 72 0.16 14.38 -6.56
C GLU A 72 -0.22 13.47 -7.74
N GLU A 73 0.67 13.29 -8.72
CA GLU A 73 0.48 12.40 -9.87
C GLU A 73 0.73 10.92 -9.49
N ASN A 74 1.75 10.63 -8.69
CA ASN A 74 2.03 9.27 -8.19
C ASN A 74 0.90 8.75 -7.27
N MET A 75 0.12 9.66 -6.70
CA MET A 75 -1.05 9.32 -5.91
C MET A 75 -2.21 8.75 -6.72
N ILE A 76 -2.40 9.20 -7.96
CA ILE A 76 -3.46 8.66 -8.83
C ILE A 76 -3.16 7.20 -9.13
N THR A 77 -1.89 6.86 -9.36
CA THR A 77 -1.45 5.47 -9.48
C THR A 77 -1.70 4.69 -8.19
N TYR A 78 -1.35 5.24 -7.02
CA TYR A 78 -1.62 4.60 -5.73
C TYR A 78 -3.14 4.37 -5.53
N PHE A 79 -4.01 5.37 -5.64
CA PHE A 79 -5.46 5.20 -5.43
C PHE A 79 -6.15 4.27 -6.44
N ASN A 80 -5.70 4.28 -7.71
CA ASN A 80 -6.21 3.35 -8.71
C ASN A 80 -5.76 1.90 -8.42
N THR A 81 -4.56 1.71 -7.86
CA THR A 81 -4.11 0.38 -7.41
C THR A 81 -4.80 -0.05 -6.10
N PHE A 82 -5.16 0.87 -5.20
CA PHE A 82 -5.83 0.53 -3.94
C PHE A 82 -7.31 0.14 -4.09
N ASN A 83 -8.01 0.63 -5.12
CA ASN A 83 -9.39 0.21 -5.39
C ASN A 83 -9.49 -1.05 -6.25
N ASP A 84 -8.46 -1.38 -7.03
CA ASP A 84 -8.45 -2.54 -7.93
C ASP A 84 -7.57 -3.70 -7.44
N SER A 85 -6.92 -3.56 -6.28
CA SER A 85 -6.14 -4.64 -5.68
C SER A 85 -6.43 -4.84 -4.20
N GLN A 86 -7.48 -5.61 -3.90
CA GLN A 86 -7.57 -6.36 -2.64
C GLN A 86 -6.48 -7.46 -2.51
N GLY A 87 -5.34 -7.35 -3.20
CA GLY A 87 -4.45 -8.50 -3.36
C GLY A 87 -2.99 -8.24 -3.67
N ASN A 88 -2.46 -7.01 -3.60
CA ASN A 88 -1.04 -6.80 -3.88
C ASN A 88 -0.33 -5.91 -2.85
N PHE A 89 -0.11 -6.46 -1.67
CA PHE A 89 1.02 -6.08 -0.83
C PHE A 89 2.31 -6.55 -1.51
N GLY A 90 2.90 -5.70 -2.34
CA GLY A 90 4.16 -6.02 -3.00
C GLY A 90 4.81 -4.79 -3.57
N ASN A 91 5.58 -4.06 -2.74
CA ASN A 91 6.97 -3.67 -3.03
C ASN A 91 7.45 -2.48 -2.16
N PHE A 92 7.29 -2.57 -0.83
CA PHE A 92 8.08 -1.77 0.12
C PHE A 92 8.32 -2.61 1.37
N GLY A 93 9.31 -3.50 1.29
CA GLY A 93 9.73 -4.33 2.41
C GLY A 93 10.03 -5.75 1.96
N ASN A 94 11.28 -6.14 2.14
CA ASN A 94 11.76 -7.52 2.11
C ASN A 94 10.82 -8.45 2.88
N ASN A 95 9.88 -9.08 2.19
CA ASN A 95 9.26 -10.30 2.65
C ASN A 95 9.14 -11.21 1.44
N SER A 96 10.13 -12.08 1.29
CA SER A 96 10.14 -13.16 0.30
C SER A 96 9.08 -14.20 0.66
N CYS A 97 7.81 -13.84 0.53
CA CYS A 97 6.77 -14.83 0.37
C CYS A 97 6.76 -15.20 -1.11
N THR A 98 7.54 -16.22 -1.48
CA THR A 98 7.51 -16.91 -2.78
C THR A 98 6.20 -17.70 -2.92
N PHE A 99 5.07 -17.03 -2.75
CA PHE A 99 3.75 -17.62 -2.90
C PHE A 99 3.03 -16.83 -3.97
N ASN A 100 3.06 -17.36 -5.19
CA ASN A 100 2.22 -16.87 -6.26
C ASN A 100 0.81 -17.46 -6.08
N PRO A 101 -0.20 -16.66 -5.72
CA PRO A 101 -1.56 -17.17 -5.49
C PRO A 101 -2.17 -17.84 -6.73
N LEU A 102 -1.70 -17.50 -7.93
CA LEU A 102 -2.13 -18.16 -9.16
C LEU A 102 -1.75 -19.64 -9.20
N ASP A 103 -0.57 -20.02 -8.69
CA ASP A 103 -0.11 -21.40 -8.70
C ASP A 103 -1.01 -22.30 -7.82
N LYS A 104 -1.55 -21.75 -6.72
CA LYS A 104 -2.51 -22.48 -5.86
C LYS A 104 -3.89 -22.62 -6.47
N VAL A 105 -4.32 -21.65 -7.26
CA VAL A 105 -5.59 -21.74 -7.99
C VAL A 105 -5.47 -22.83 -9.06
N VAL A 106 -4.36 -22.90 -9.78
CA VAL A 106 -4.11 -23.95 -10.77
C VAL A 106 -4.10 -25.33 -10.11
N GLU A 107 -3.40 -25.50 -8.99
CA GLU A 107 -3.36 -26.75 -8.23
C GLU A 107 -4.76 -27.20 -7.75
N LEU A 108 -5.62 -26.25 -7.34
CA LEU A 108 -7.01 -26.54 -6.96
C LEU A 108 -7.85 -26.99 -8.17
N TYR A 109 -7.68 -26.36 -9.33
CA TYR A 109 -8.38 -26.74 -10.56
C TYR A 109 -7.97 -28.14 -11.04
N GLU A 110 -6.69 -28.47 -11.00
CA GLU A 110 -6.21 -29.81 -11.36
C GLU A 110 -6.82 -30.89 -10.48
N ARG A 111 -6.91 -30.66 -9.16
CA ARG A 111 -7.57 -31.59 -8.22
C ARG A 111 -9.07 -31.70 -8.46
N LEU A 112 -9.75 -30.59 -8.76
CA LEU A 112 -11.18 -30.61 -9.08
C LEU A 112 -11.46 -31.44 -10.33
N VAL A 113 -10.68 -31.23 -11.39
CA VAL A 113 -10.79 -32.00 -12.63
C VAL A 113 -10.54 -33.50 -12.38
N GLN A 114 -9.57 -33.83 -11.53
CA GLN A 114 -9.32 -35.23 -11.17
C GLN A 114 -10.49 -35.85 -10.39
N ALA A 115 -11.05 -35.13 -9.41
CA ALA A 115 -12.22 -35.59 -8.65
C ALA A 115 -13.46 -35.77 -9.55
N GLU A 116 -13.66 -34.90 -10.54
CA GLU A 116 -14.74 -35.07 -11.52
C GLU A 116 -14.55 -36.32 -12.38
N LYS A 117 -13.32 -36.58 -12.86
CA LYS A 117 -13.00 -37.78 -13.64
C LYS A 117 -13.24 -39.06 -12.85
N GLU A 118 -12.78 -39.11 -11.60
CA GLU A 118 -12.99 -40.27 -10.71
C GLU A 118 -14.46 -40.52 -10.43
N LYS A 119 -15.25 -39.45 -10.23
CA LYS A 119 -16.70 -39.55 -10.05
C LYS A 119 -17.39 -40.09 -11.31
N VAL A 120 -17.00 -39.62 -12.49
CA VAL A 120 -17.54 -40.11 -13.77
C VAL A 120 -17.18 -41.59 -13.96
N GLU A 121 -15.93 -41.98 -13.71
CA GLU A 121 -15.51 -43.38 -13.83
C GLU A 121 -16.25 -44.30 -12.86
N TYR A 122 -16.48 -43.85 -11.62
CA TYR A 122 -17.28 -44.57 -10.64
C TYR A 122 -18.74 -44.76 -11.11
N LEU A 123 -19.34 -43.70 -11.66
CA LEU A 123 -20.70 -43.76 -12.21
C LEU A 123 -20.77 -44.68 -13.45
N GLU A 124 -19.76 -44.67 -14.30
CA GLU A 124 -19.67 -45.57 -15.46
C GLU A 124 -19.54 -47.05 -15.04
N LYS A 125 -18.80 -47.35 -13.97
CA LYS A 125 -18.71 -48.72 -13.42
C LYS A 125 -20.06 -49.18 -12.89
N LEU A 126 -20.75 -48.34 -12.12
CA LEU A 126 -22.11 -48.65 -11.62
C LEU A 126 -23.14 -48.85 -12.74
N LEU A 127 -23.00 -48.12 -13.86
CA LEU A 127 -23.86 -48.29 -15.03
C LEU A 127 -23.56 -49.56 -15.84
N LYS A 128 -22.31 -50.05 -15.83
CA LYS A 128 -21.90 -51.30 -16.49
C LYS A 128 -22.24 -52.56 -15.70
N GLU A 129 -22.46 -52.43 -14.39
CA GLU A 129 -22.86 -53.53 -13.50
C GLU A 129 -24.39 -53.75 -13.46
N LYS A 130 -25.17 -52.95 -14.22
CA LYS A 130 -26.60 -53.17 -14.49
C LYS A 130 -26.82 -53.85 -15.83
#